data_AF-A0A7S2U9T7-F1
#
_entry.id   AF-A0A7S2U9T7-F1
#
_cell.length_a   1.000
_cell.length_b   1.000
_cell.length_c   1.000
_cell.angle_alpha   90.00
_cell.angle_beta   90.00
_cell.angle_gamma   90.00
#
_symmetry.space_group_name_H-M   'P 1'
#
loop_
_entity.id
_entity.type
_entity.pdbx_description
1 polymer ?
#
loop_
_entity_poly.entity_id
_entity_poly.type
_entity_poly.pdbx_seq_one_letter_code
_entity_poly.pdbx_strand_id
1 'polypeptide(L)'
;QLYSVNMLTGTLLIDGIPPGFLPLSVIDDPLYTRTFGSKNFETVVLGSQHYATARGVKGGIFYEFLHDSGGQLHILECSSRPEPIQESGSKLLLLRKDLMFIPRLLQEKHSHWYSTKYDFVVLRGPTYKERKVQYVVTREDTFEIPLRLQHCSLEVIKGQLFECDRLMAGQTSVIDILKRVESSDFIHMSVNPSGTSLRYSLPRLNLTFDQTDQAISSKEFAGFSMRKCQTLEGTLYGVNSYIVLECSDRHQKVLVPSGGIGRGGNVEILNHWQAHCGYYIYDVHRRFGNLIATNREGRLHLAGLYASSSSYMSEPRLSKPGTTVATALVRQCWTNEPLSAREQTKLIEVSKLSYLSCTLRLMCSWIWQSSNSVRFLYTEDPQPSVESLDLDFLAVDEYFQNPYTPRLLPYEELLLLGTVQPCIPAVPLEGYKDKPMVCHSYVVEIEQVLRRRNIETNANKKSMPFPLKWKNATQGLEAT
;
A
#
# COMPACT_ATOMS: atom_id res chain seq x y z
N GLN A 1 0.51 -51.42 -4.61
CA GLN A 1 -0.26 -50.80 -5.70
C GLN A 1 -0.62 -51.90 -6.68
N LEU A 2 -1.91 -52.14 -6.84
CA LEU A 2 -2.45 -53.08 -7.81
C LEU A 2 -2.86 -52.29 -9.06
N TYR A 3 -2.27 -52.62 -10.21
CA TYR A 3 -2.71 -52.09 -11.50
C TYR A 3 -3.59 -53.14 -12.15
N SER A 4 -4.84 -52.79 -12.46
CA SER A 4 -5.75 -53.63 -13.22
C SER A 4 -6.28 -52.86 -14.42
N VAL A 5 -6.70 -53.55 -15.48
CA VAL A 5 -7.25 -52.89 -16.67
C VAL A 5 -8.67 -53.39 -16.86
N ASN A 6 -9.63 -52.48 -16.96
CA ASN A 6 -10.98 -52.82 -17.37
C ASN A 6 -10.94 -53.21 -18.85
N MET A 7 -11.02 -54.51 -19.14
CA MET A 7 -10.92 -55.05 -20.50
C MET A 7 -12.09 -54.64 -21.41
N LEU A 8 -13.23 -54.21 -20.84
CA LEU A 8 -14.39 -53.73 -21.60
C LEU A 8 -14.24 -52.27 -22.05
N THR A 9 -13.63 -51.43 -21.22
CA THR A 9 -13.50 -49.99 -21.49
C THR A 9 -12.09 -49.55 -21.83
N GLY A 10 -11.10 -50.44 -21.72
CA GLY A 10 -9.68 -50.13 -21.87
C GLY A 10 -9.12 -49.22 -20.77
N THR A 11 -9.87 -48.98 -19.70
CA THR A 11 -9.48 -48.04 -18.64
C THR A 11 -8.51 -48.70 -17.67
N LEU A 12 -7.32 -48.10 -17.49
CA LEU A 12 -6.38 -48.50 -16.43
C LEU A 12 -6.99 -48.16 -15.07
N LEU A 13 -7.26 -49.16 -14.26
CA LEU A 13 -7.70 -49.06 -12.89
C LEU A 13 -6.48 -49.10 -11.97
N ILE A 14 -6.44 -48.20 -10.99
CA ILE A 14 -5.43 -48.24 -9.93
C ILE A 14 -6.15 -48.63 -8.63
N ASP A 15 -5.76 -49.76 -8.05
CA ASP A 15 -6.43 -50.41 -6.91
C ASP A 15 -7.93 -50.65 -7.17
N GLY A 16 -8.30 -50.98 -8.42
CA GLY A 16 -9.66 -51.36 -8.82
C GLY A 16 -10.61 -50.20 -9.15
N ILE A 17 -10.14 -48.94 -9.12
CA ILE A 17 -10.98 -47.76 -9.38
C ILE A 17 -10.53 -47.07 -10.67
N PRO A 18 -11.44 -46.69 -11.59
CA PRO A 18 -11.07 -45.94 -12.78
C PRO A 18 -10.65 -44.52 -12.40
N PRO A 19 -9.52 -44.01 -12.93
CA PRO A 19 -9.08 -42.65 -12.68
C PRO A 19 -10.07 -41.69 -13.33
N GLY A 20 -10.91 -41.06 -12.50
CA GLY A 20 -11.74 -39.93 -12.89
C GLY A 20 -11.05 -38.62 -12.52
N PHE A 21 -11.16 -37.61 -13.37
CA PHE A 21 -10.81 -36.24 -13.02
C PHE A 21 -12.06 -35.48 -12.58
N LEU A 22 -11.86 -34.34 -11.91
CA LEU A 22 -12.97 -33.45 -11.59
C LEU A 22 -13.65 -32.94 -12.88
N PRO A 23 -14.99 -32.82 -12.90
CA PRO A 23 -15.68 -32.20 -14.01
C PRO A 23 -15.39 -30.70 -14.08
N LEU A 24 -15.55 -30.11 -15.28
CA LEU A 24 -15.35 -28.67 -15.49
C LEU A 24 -16.23 -27.80 -14.58
N SER A 25 -17.42 -28.28 -14.21
CA SER A 25 -18.30 -27.58 -13.27
C SER A 25 -17.68 -27.34 -11.89
N VAL A 26 -16.72 -28.18 -11.47
CA VAL A 26 -15.94 -27.97 -10.24
C VAL A 26 -14.71 -27.10 -10.52
N ILE A 27 -13.97 -27.40 -11.59
CA ILE A 27 -12.66 -26.79 -11.86
C ILE A 27 -12.82 -25.30 -12.19
N ASP A 28 -13.83 -24.94 -12.97
CA ASP A 28 -14.10 -23.57 -13.40
C ASP A 28 -14.80 -22.74 -12.31
N ASP A 29 -15.22 -23.36 -11.19
CA ASP A 29 -15.82 -22.61 -10.09
C ASP A 29 -14.77 -21.66 -9.44
N PRO A 30 -15.10 -20.38 -9.20
CA PRO A 30 -14.19 -19.42 -8.61
C PRO A 30 -13.63 -19.83 -7.23
N LEU A 31 -14.39 -20.56 -6.42
CA LEU A 31 -13.97 -21.08 -5.12
C LEU A 31 -12.85 -22.11 -5.29
N TYR A 32 -13.00 -23.00 -6.29
CA TYR A 32 -11.99 -24.00 -6.61
C TYR A 32 -10.72 -23.36 -7.15
N THR A 33 -10.85 -22.53 -8.20
CA THR A 33 -9.72 -21.88 -8.88
C THR A 33 -8.89 -21.06 -7.90
N ARG A 34 -9.53 -20.36 -6.95
CA ARG A 34 -8.83 -19.57 -5.93
C ARG A 34 -7.92 -20.40 -5.04
N THR A 35 -8.41 -21.54 -4.52
CA THR A 35 -7.70 -22.31 -3.48
C THR A 35 -6.80 -23.39 -4.06
N PHE A 36 -7.19 -23.99 -5.20
CA PHE A 36 -6.51 -25.11 -5.84
C PHE A 36 -5.80 -24.74 -7.14
N GLY A 37 -6.08 -23.57 -7.72
CA GLY A 37 -5.48 -23.12 -8.98
C GLY A 37 -5.84 -24.03 -10.14
N SER A 38 -4.85 -24.35 -10.97
CA SER A 38 -5.00 -25.28 -12.11
C SER A 38 -4.83 -26.75 -11.73
N LYS A 39 -4.77 -27.09 -10.44
CA LYS A 39 -4.63 -28.48 -10.02
C LYS A 39 -5.89 -29.24 -10.41
N ASN A 40 -5.74 -30.38 -11.06
CA ASN A 40 -6.83 -31.34 -11.23
C ASN A 40 -6.52 -32.59 -10.40
N PHE A 41 -7.44 -32.96 -9.51
CA PHE A 41 -7.28 -34.12 -8.64
C PHE A 41 -7.80 -35.38 -9.33
N GLU A 42 -7.12 -36.49 -9.09
CA GLU A 42 -7.70 -37.82 -9.33
C GLU A 42 -8.81 -38.03 -8.28
N THR A 43 -10.01 -38.38 -8.73
CA THR A 43 -11.21 -38.45 -7.88
C THR A 43 -11.98 -39.75 -8.05
N VAL A 44 -12.70 -40.09 -6.99
CA VAL A 44 -13.70 -41.15 -6.95
C VAL A 44 -15.09 -40.51 -6.83
N VAL A 45 -16.08 -41.12 -7.47
CA VAL A 45 -17.47 -40.66 -7.41
C VAL A 45 -18.13 -41.32 -6.21
N LEU A 46 -18.63 -40.50 -5.27
CA LEU A 46 -19.35 -40.97 -4.08
C LEU A 46 -20.87 -40.95 -4.29
N GLY A 47 -21.36 -40.07 -5.18
CA GLY A 47 -22.77 -39.93 -5.51
C GLY A 47 -22.98 -38.99 -6.71
N SER A 48 -24.24 -38.68 -7.01
CA SER A 48 -24.56 -37.69 -8.05
C SER A 48 -23.99 -36.33 -7.66
N GLN A 49 -23.13 -35.75 -8.52
CA GLN A 49 -22.45 -34.47 -8.28
C GLN A 49 -21.60 -34.42 -7.00
N HIS A 50 -21.21 -35.58 -6.44
CA HIS A 50 -20.39 -35.70 -5.24
C HIS A 50 -19.13 -36.51 -5.55
N TYR A 51 -17.99 -35.84 -5.47
CA TYR A 51 -16.67 -36.36 -5.81
C TYR A 51 -15.74 -36.27 -4.61
N ALA A 52 -14.79 -37.19 -4.50
CA ALA A 52 -13.73 -37.11 -3.49
C ALA A 52 -12.37 -37.41 -4.09
N THR A 53 -11.31 -36.81 -3.56
CA THR A 53 -9.94 -37.13 -3.98
C THR A 53 -9.65 -38.62 -3.75
N ALA A 54 -9.13 -39.31 -4.76
CA ALA A 54 -8.82 -40.74 -4.69
C ALA A 54 -7.69 -41.04 -3.70
N ARG A 55 -6.80 -40.07 -3.47
CA ARG A 55 -5.63 -40.19 -2.60
C ARG A 55 -5.53 -39.00 -1.67
N GLY A 56 -4.96 -39.24 -0.49
CA GLY A 56 -4.62 -38.19 0.45
C GLY A 56 -3.64 -37.20 -0.18
N VAL A 57 -4.04 -35.94 -0.22
CA VAL A 57 -3.21 -34.79 -0.55
C VAL A 57 -2.32 -34.48 0.66
N LYS A 58 -1.09 -34.06 0.40
CA LYS A 58 -0.03 -33.65 1.36
C LYS A 58 -0.50 -33.60 2.83
N GLY A 59 -0.05 -34.58 3.63
CA GLY A 59 -0.46 -34.73 5.03
C GLY A 59 -1.64 -35.69 5.24
N GLY A 60 -2.00 -36.49 4.23
CA GLY A 60 -3.05 -37.51 4.34
C GLY A 60 -4.47 -36.95 4.29
N ILE A 61 -4.64 -35.75 3.74
CA ILE A 61 -5.89 -35.00 3.74
C ILE A 61 -6.67 -35.27 2.46
N PHE A 62 -7.95 -35.54 2.60
CA PHE A 62 -8.85 -35.77 1.47
C PHE A 62 -9.74 -34.55 1.27
N TYR A 63 -10.12 -34.29 0.02
CA TYR A 63 -11.09 -33.26 -0.31
C TYR A 63 -12.34 -33.90 -0.92
N GLU A 64 -13.51 -33.46 -0.48
CA GLU A 64 -14.79 -33.76 -1.11
C GLU A 64 -15.31 -32.51 -1.84
N PHE A 65 -15.94 -32.71 -2.98
CA PHE A 65 -16.52 -31.69 -3.84
C PHE A 65 -17.97 -32.07 -4.11
N LEU A 66 -18.91 -31.26 -3.65
CA LEU A 66 -20.34 -31.55 -3.76
C LEU A 66 -21.09 -30.32 -4.25
N HIS A 67 -22.05 -30.51 -5.14
CA HIS A 67 -23.00 -29.46 -5.51
C HIS A 67 -24.28 -29.64 -4.70
N ASP A 68 -24.85 -28.54 -4.21
CA ASP A 68 -26.18 -28.56 -3.64
C ASP A 68 -27.28 -28.57 -4.72
N SER A 69 -28.54 -28.68 -4.30
CA SER A 69 -29.70 -28.64 -5.21
C SER A 69 -29.81 -27.34 -6.00
N GLY A 70 -29.18 -26.25 -5.53
CA GLY A 70 -29.08 -24.97 -6.23
C GLY A 70 -27.89 -24.88 -7.19
N GLY A 71 -27.10 -25.94 -7.33
CA GLY A 71 -25.92 -26.00 -8.19
C GLY A 71 -24.70 -25.26 -7.62
N GLN A 72 -24.69 -24.90 -6.33
CA GLN A 72 -23.51 -24.27 -5.72
C GLN A 72 -22.50 -25.32 -5.26
N LEU A 73 -21.23 -25.09 -5.58
CA LEU A 73 -20.12 -25.93 -5.15
C LEU A 73 -19.78 -25.69 -3.67
N HIS A 74 -19.74 -26.78 -2.90
CA HIS A 74 -19.21 -26.88 -1.55
C HIS A 74 -17.97 -27.78 -1.56
N ILE A 75 -16.91 -27.36 -0.86
CA ILE A 75 -15.66 -28.10 -0.77
C ILE A 75 -15.37 -28.42 0.69
N LEU A 76 -15.20 -29.71 1.00
CA LEU A 76 -14.89 -30.20 2.34
C LEU A 76 -13.47 -30.73 2.42
N GLU A 77 -12.80 -30.47 3.52
CA GLU A 77 -11.54 -31.10 3.89
C GLU A 77 -11.78 -32.17 4.95
N CYS A 78 -11.23 -33.36 4.75
CA CYS A 78 -11.39 -34.53 5.61
C CYS A 78 -10.04 -35.11 6.03
N SER A 79 -9.92 -35.47 7.31
CA SER A 79 -8.70 -36.08 7.88
C SER A 79 -8.60 -37.59 7.64
N SER A 80 -9.69 -38.21 7.21
CA SER A 80 -9.77 -39.63 6.86
C SER A 80 -10.31 -39.78 5.44
N ARG A 81 -10.08 -40.96 4.85
CA ARG A 81 -10.68 -41.28 3.55
C ARG A 81 -12.20 -41.20 3.69
N PRO A 82 -12.90 -40.49 2.78
CA PRO A 82 -14.34 -40.41 2.82
C PRO A 82 -14.93 -41.78 2.48
N GLU A 83 -15.74 -42.31 3.39
CA GLU A 83 -16.52 -43.52 3.21
C GLU A 83 -18.01 -43.17 3.11
N PRO A 84 -18.78 -43.82 2.22
CA PRO A 84 -20.17 -43.44 1.93
C PRO A 84 -21.15 -43.63 3.10
N ILE A 85 -20.73 -44.22 4.23
CA ILE A 85 -21.65 -44.67 5.30
C ILE A 85 -21.25 -44.15 6.71
N GLN A 86 -20.15 -43.42 6.87
CA GLN A 86 -19.75 -42.89 8.19
C GLN A 86 -19.33 -41.41 8.16
N GLU A 87 -20.10 -40.56 8.83
CA GLU A 87 -19.81 -39.14 9.09
C GLU A 87 -18.81 -38.90 10.23
N SER A 88 -17.89 -39.83 10.50
CA SER A 88 -17.18 -39.85 11.78
C SER A 88 -15.85 -39.07 11.82
N GLY A 89 -15.68 -38.04 10.98
CA GLY A 89 -14.46 -37.24 10.90
C GLY A 89 -14.70 -35.73 11.10
N SER A 90 -13.72 -35.02 11.68
CA SER A 90 -13.73 -33.56 11.70
C SER A 90 -13.58 -33.03 10.27
N LYS A 91 -14.69 -32.56 9.69
CA LYS A 91 -14.71 -31.92 8.37
C LYS A 91 -14.54 -30.41 8.50
N LEU A 92 -13.81 -29.81 7.55
CA LEU A 92 -13.77 -28.36 7.39
C LEU A 92 -14.41 -27.95 6.07
N LEU A 93 -15.34 -27.01 6.10
CA LEU A 93 -15.99 -26.46 4.92
C LEU A 93 -15.23 -25.23 4.43
N LEU A 94 -14.83 -25.22 3.16
CA LEU A 94 -14.26 -24.03 2.53
C LEU A 94 -15.37 -23.01 2.25
N LEU A 95 -15.29 -21.85 2.88
CA LEU A 95 -16.23 -20.75 2.72
C LEU A 95 -15.83 -19.83 1.56
N ARG A 96 -16.83 -19.24 0.92
CA ARG A 96 -16.63 -18.15 -0.04
C ARG A 96 -16.29 -16.85 0.70
N LYS A 97 -15.43 -16.02 0.13
CA LYS A 97 -14.89 -14.81 0.80
C LYS A 97 -15.94 -13.75 1.11
N ASP A 98 -17.00 -13.69 0.33
CA ASP A 98 -18.11 -12.73 0.40
C ASP A 98 -19.05 -13.01 1.58
N LEU A 99 -18.97 -14.19 2.18
CA LEU A 99 -19.77 -14.57 3.35
C LEU A 99 -19.18 -14.08 4.68
N MET A 100 -18.01 -13.44 4.66
CA MET A 100 -17.24 -13.09 5.86
C MET A 100 -17.11 -11.57 6.04
N PHE A 101 -17.57 -11.05 7.18
CA PHE A 101 -17.38 -9.65 7.56
C PHE A 101 -16.05 -9.43 8.32
N ILE A 102 -14.92 -9.63 7.64
CA ILE A 102 -13.56 -9.42 8.18
C ILE A 102 -12.79 -8.37 7.36
N PRO A 103 -11.67 -7.80 7.86
CA PRO A 103 -10.85 -6.86 7.10
C PRO A 103 -10.51 -7.36 5.68
N ARG A 104 -10.56 -6.45 4.70
CA ARG A 104 -10.43 -6.77 3.27
C ARG A 104 -9.14 -7.53 2.95
N LEU A 105 -8.03 -7.20 3.63
CA LEU A 105 -6.78 -7.91 3.44
C LEU A 105 -6.89 -9.39 3.84
N LEU A 106 -7.58 -9.69 4.94
CA LEU A 106 -7.82 -11.05 5.40
C LEU A 106 -8.77 -11.79 4.46
N GLN A 107 -9.79 -11.11 3.95
CA GLN A 107 -10.69 -11.67 2.93
C GLN A 107 -9.95 -12.08 1.65
N GLU A 108 -8.94 -11.33 1.21
CA GLU A 108 -8.27 -11.60 -0.07
C GLU A 108 -7.05 -12.51 0.07
N LYS A 109 -6.26 -12.39 1.13
CA LYS A 109 -5.01 -13.16 1.29
C LYS A 109 -5.18 -14.55 1.89
N HIS A 110 -6.37 -14.94 2.36
CA HIS A 110 -6.56 -16.19 3.08
C HIS A 110 -7.59 -17.11 2.43
N SER A 111 -7.49 -18.40 2.71
CA SER A 111 -8.58 -19.36 2.55
C SER A 111 -9.33 -19.51 3.88
N HIS A 112 -10.65 -19.64 3.80
CA HIS A 112 -11.56 -19.58 4.95
C HIS A 112 -12.17 -20.96 5.20
N TRP A 113 -11.79 -21.63 6.28
CA TRP A 113 -12.23 -23.00 6.55
C TRP A 113 -13.07 -23.07 7.82
N TYR A 114 -14.37 -23.30 7.69
CA TYR A 114 -15.30 -23.45 8.81
C TYR A 114 -15.23 -24.85 9.40
N SER A 115 -15.05 -24.94 10.72
CA SER A 115 -15.14 -26.19 11.47
C SER A 115 -16.50 -26.31 12.14
N THR A 116 -17.30 -27.28 11.71
CA THR A 116 -18.58 -27.62 12.36
C THR A 116 -18.38 -28.13 13.79
N LYS A 117 -17.29 -28.87 14.04
CA LYS A 117 -16.97 -29.43 15.37
C LYS A 117 -16.67 -28.35 16.41
N TYR A 118 -16.02 -27.25 16.01
CA TYR A 118 -15.58 -26.21 16.95
C TYR A 118 -16.36 -24.92 16.88
N ASP A 119 -17.17 -24.75 15.83
CA ASP A 119 -17.96 -23.56 15.51
C ASP A 119 -17.10 -22.28 15.34
N PHE A 120 -16.02 -22.39 14.59
CA PHE A 120 -15.20 -21.24 14.17
C PHE A 120 -14.65 -21.43 12.76
N VAL A 121 -14.24 -20.32 12.13
CA VAL A 121 -13.56 -20.31 10.84
C VAL A 121 -12.05 -20.14 11.07
N VAL A 122 -11.23 -20.96 10.43
CA VAL A 122 -9.78 -20.78 10.42
C VAL A 122 -9.33 -20.12 9.13
N LEU A 123 -8.51 -19.08 9.26
CA LEU A 123 -7.85 -18.42 8.13
C LEU A 123 -6.48 -19.06 7.93
N ARG A 124 -6.28 -19.58 6.72
CA ARG A 124 -5.03 -20.20 6.27
C ARG A 124 -4.50 -19.42 5.07
N GLY A 125 -3.28 -19.75 4.62
CA GLY A 125 -2.78 -19.20 3.36
C GLY A 125 -3.75 -19.42 2.20
N PRO A 126 -3.63 -18.66 1.10
CA PRO A 126 -4.63 -18.66 0.03
C PRO A 126 -4.70 -20.01 -0.69
N THR A 127 -3.60 -20.77 -0.68
CA THR A 127 -3.49 -22.08 -1.34
C THR A 127 -3.72 -23.23 -0.38
N TYR A 128 -4.29 -24.34 -0.88
CA TYR A 128 -4.49 -25.58 -0.10
C TYR A 128 -3.20 -26.17 0.51
N LYS A 129 -2.03 -25.78 -0.02
CA LYS A 129 -0.71 -26.22 0.46
C LYS A 129 -0.29 -25.53 1.77
N GLU A 130 -0.83 -24.36 2.03
CA GLU A 130 -0.49 -23.51 3.18
C GLU A 130 -1.45 -23.76 4.34
N ARG A 131 -1.21 -24.84 5.08
CA ARG A 131 -2.12 -25.31 6.14
C ARG A 131 -1.98 -24.61 7.49
N LYS A 132 -1.05 -23.65 7.61
CA LYS A 132 -0.81 -22.92 8.87
C LYS A 132 -2.03 -22.07 9.20
N VAL A 133 -2.54 -22.18 10.42
CA VAL A 133 -3.67 -21.36 10.89
C VAL A 133 -3.12 -20.03 11.37
N GLN A 134 -3.41 -18.95 10.65
CA GLN A 134 -2.90 -17.61 10.96
C GLN A 134 -3.90 -16.81 11.81
N TYR A 135 -5.20 -17.01 11.58
CA TYR A 135 -6.27 -16.39 12.37
C TYR A 135 -7.40 -17.39 12.63
N VAL A 136 -8.17 -17.12 13.68
CA VAL A 136 -9.42 -17.83 13.99
C VAL A 136 -10.53 -16.81 14.15
N VAL A 137 -11.63 -16.99 13.44
CA VAL A 137 -12.82 -16.14 13.51
C VAL A 137 -13.91 -16.92 14.22
N THR A 138 -14.32 -16.45 15.40
CA THR A 138 -15.50 -16.96 16.11
C THR A 138 -16.70 -16.07 15.77
N ARG A 139 -17.86 -16.35 16.38
CA ARG A 139 -19.06 -15.51 16.20
C ARG A 139 -18.88 -14.08 16.72
N GLU A 140 -18.01 -13.90 17.70
CA GLU A 140 -17.86 -12.63 18.43
C GLU A 140 -16.56 -11.92 18.06
N ASP A 141 -15.47 -12.67 17.94
CA ASP A 141 -14.11 -12.12 17.89
C ASP A 141 -13.29 -12.77 16.76
N THR A 142 -12.31 -12.03 16.26
CA THR A 142 -11.25 -12.58 15.41
C THR A 142 -9.93 -12.59 16.16
N PHE A 143 -9.27 -13.73 16.25
CA PHE A 143 -8.02 -13.93 16.97
C PHE A 143 -6.85 -14.08 16.00
N GLU A 144 -5.75 -13.39 16.29
CA GLU A 144 -4.46 -13.58 15.62
C GLU A 144 -3.69 -14.71 16.31
N ILE A 145 -3.30 -15.74 15.55
CA ILE A 145 -2.66 -16.93 16.10
C ILE A 145 -1.14 -16.77 16.12
N PRO A 146 -0.50 -16.79 17.30
CA PRO A 146 0.95 -16.69 17.42
C PRO A 146 1.66 -17.82 16.69
N LEU A 147 2.87 -17.57 16.17
CA LEU A 147 3.67 -18.54 15.40
C LEU A 147 3.79 -19.92 16.07
N ARG A 148 3.88 -19.97 17.41
CA ARG A 148 3.96 -21.21 18.19
C ARG A 148 2.72 -22.12 18.04
N LEU A 149 1.55 -21.54 17.75
CA LEU A 149 0.26 -22.25 17.66
C LEU A 149 -0.19 -22.53 16.23
N GLN A 150 0.39 -21.86 15.22
CA GLN A 150 -0.08 -21.98 13.83
C GLN A 150 0.04 -23.39 13.22
N HIS A 151 0.83 -24.25 13.86
CA HIS A 151 1.06 -25.64 13.47
C HIS A 151 0.35 -26.65 14.36
N CYS A 152 -0.30 -26.20 15.44
CA CYS A 152 -0.99 -27.07 16.38
C CYS A 152 -2.33 -27.57 15.84
N SER A 153 -2.89 -28.60 16.48
CA SER A 153 -4.24 -29.07 16.15
C SER A 153 -5.30 -28.05 16.54
N LEU A 154 -6.48 -28.15 15.92
CA LEU A 154 -7.59 -27.23 16.19
C LEU A 154 -8.08 -27.32 17.64
N GLU A 155 -7.98 -28.50 18.27
CA GLU A 155 -8.28 -28.68 19.70
C GLU A 155 -7.38 -27.80 20.58
N VAL A 156 -6.06 -27.83 20.32
CA VAL A 156 -5.07 -27.06 21.08
C VAL A 156 -5.28 -25.57 20.86
N ILE A 157 -5.51 -25.15 19.61
CA ILE A 157 -5.78 -23.75 19.27
C ILE A 157 -7.03 -23.27 20.03
N LYS A 158 -8.13 -24.03 19.99
CA LYS A 158 -9.36 -23.70 20.73
C LYS A 158 -9.09 -23.52 22.23
N GLY A 159 -8.28 -24.41 22.81
CA GLY A 159 -7.90 -24.37 24.22
C GLY A 159 -7.02 -23.18 24.60
N GLN A 160 -6.43 -22.45 23.65
CA GLN A 160 -5.51 -21.33 23.92
C GLN A 160 -5.95 -20.01 23.26
N LEU A 161 -7.17 -19.92 22.72
CA LEU A 161 -7.68 -18.70 22.10
C LEU A 161 -7.69 -17.50 23.05
N PHE A 162 -7.91 -17.73 24.35
CA PHE A 162 -7.92 -16.67 25.36
C PHE A 162 -6.53 -16.03 25.58
N GLU A 163 -5.45 -16.66 25.13
CA GLU A 163 -4.08 -16.12 25.18
C GLU A 163 -3.67 -15.40 23.89
N CYS A 164 -4.56 -15.33 22.90
CA CYS A 164 -4.27 -14.77 21.58
C CYS A 164 -4.72 -13.30 21.48
N ASP A 165 -3.99 -12.51 20.70
CA ASP A 165 -4.37 -11.13 20.40
C ASP A 165 -5.69 -11.13 19.60
N ARG A 166 -6.59 -10.19 19.92
CA ARG A 166 -7.90 -10.05 19.26
C ARG A 166 -7.90 -8.88 18.30
N LEU A 167 -8.27 -9.11 17.05
CA LEU A 167 -8.53 -8.07 16.06
C LEU A 167 -9.80 -7.30 16.43
N MET A 168 -9.68 -5.98 16.45
CA MET A 168 -10.73 -5.05 16.82
C MET A 168 -11.09 -4.19 15.61
N ALA A 169 -12.38 -4.02 15.36
CA ALA A 169 -12.87 -2.97 14.47
C ALA A 169 -13.11 -1.69 15.29
N GLY A 170 -12.61 -0.56 14.81
CA GLY A 170 -12.82 0.71 15.50
C GLY A 170 -12.05 1.87 14.87
N GLN A 171 -12.38 3.07 15.32
CA GLN A 171 -11.72 4.30 14.90
C GLN A 171 -10.99 4.91 16.09
N THR A 172 -9.69 5.17 15.94
CA THR A 172 -8.87 5.85 16.95
C THR A 172 -8.12 7.02 16.31
N SER A 173 -7.67 7.97 17.12
CA SER A 173 -6.84 9.08 16.65
C SER A 173 -5.54 8.61 15.97
N VAL A 174 -5.02 7.45 16.39
CA VAL A 174 -3.85 6.81 15.77
C VAL A 174 -4.18 6.31 14.37
N ILE A 175 -5.34 5.66 14.19
CA ILE A 175 -5.78 5.23 12.86
C ILE A 175 -5.90 6.43 11.91
N ASP A 176 -6.37 7.59 12.37
CA ASP A 176 -6.44 8.79 11.51
C ASP A 176 -5.06 9.34 11.10
N ILE A 177 -4.02 9.10 11.91
CA ILE A 177 -2.64 9.39 11.52
C ILE A 177 -2.17 8.34 10.51
N LEU A 178 -2.40 7.05 10.77
CA LEU A 178 -1.97 5.96 9.90
C LEU A 178 -2.67 5.98 8.53
N LYS A 179 -3.90 6.50 8.46
CA LYS A 179 -4.65 6.73 7.22
C LYS A 179 -3.94 7.66 6.23
N ARG A 180 -2.97 8.44 6.70
CA ARG A 180 -2.16 9.33 5.85
C ARG A 180 -1.17 8.58 4.97
N VAL A 181 -0.79 7.36 5.36
CA VAL A 181 0.19 6.54 4.64
C VAL A 181 -0.39 5.25 4.09
N GLU A 182 -1.53 4.81 4.62
CA GLU A 182 -2.16 3.55 4.26
C GLU A 182 -3.68 3.66 4.29
N SER A 183 -4.37 2.87 3.46
CA SER A 183 -5.83 2.88 3.43
C SER A 183 -6.42 2.11 4.61
N SER A 184 -7.55 2.58 5.15
CA SER A 184 -8.18 2.06 6.36
C SER A 184 -8.48 0.56 6.30
N ASP A 185 -8.80 0.05 5.12
CA ASP A 185 -9.13 -1.35 4.89
C ASP A 185 -7.95 -2.31 5.12
N PHE A 186 -6.73 -1.75 5.14
CA PHE A 186 -5.47 -2.48 5.28
C PHE A 186 -4.73 -2.17 6.58
N ILE A 187 -5.34 -1.37 7.47
CA ILE A 187 -4.83 -1.12 8.82
C ILE A 187 -5.53 -2.08 9.77
N HIS A 188 -4.76 -2.96 10.41
CA HIS A 188 -5.27 -3.89 11.39
C HIS A 188 -5.03 -3.33 12.79
N MET A 189 -6.07 -3.33 13.62
CA MET A 189 -5.96 -3.00 15.04
C MET A 189 -6.21 -4.28 15.83
N SER A 190 -5.31 -4.63 16.74
CA SER A 190 -5.48 -5.75 17.67
C SER A 190 -5.26 -5.32 19.11
N VAL A 191 -5.89 -6.02 20.04
CA VAL A 191 -5.73 -5.84 21.48
C VAL A 191 -5.11 -7.10 22.06
N ASN A 192 -4.17 -6.92 22.98
CA ASN A 192 -3.59 -8.05 23.68
C ASN A 192 -4.62 -8.73 24.62
N PRO A 193 -4.40 -9.99 25.02
CA PRO A 193 -5.29 -10.72 25.93
C PRO A 193 -5.59 -9.98 27.24
N SER A 194 -4.60 -9.27 27.77
CA SER A 194 -4.73 -8.51 29.02
C SER A 194 -5.50 -7.19 28.87
N GLY A 195 -5.80 -6.75 27.64
CA GLY A 195 -6.45 -5.46 27.38
C GLY A 195 -5.59 -4.24 27.69
N THR A 196 -4.30 -4.41 27.92
CA THR A 196 -3.38 -3.35 28.38
C THR A 196 -2.66 -2.63 27.24
N SER A 197 -2.60 -3.20 26.04
CA SER A 197 -1.94 -2.57 24.89
C SER A 197 -2.71 -2.81 23.61
N LEU A 198 -2.82 -1.75 22.81
CA LEU A 198 -3.33 -1.82 21.44
C LEU A 198 -2.17 -1.91 20.46
N ARG A 199 -2.28 -2.80 19.48
CA ARG A 199 -1.34 -2.95 18.39
C ARG A 199 -1.99 -2.50 17.09
N TYR A 200 -1.28 -1.69 16.32
CA TYR A 200 -1.66 -1.29 14.97
C TYR A 200 -0.65 -1.89 14.00
N SER A 201 -1.12 -2.74 13.09
CA SER A 201 -0.31 -3.36 12.06
C SER A 201 -0.73 -2.83 10.69
N LEU A 202 0.25 -2.48 9.86
CA LEU A 202 0.09 -2.09 8.45
C LEU A 202 0.80 -3.17 7.62
N PRO A 203 0.15 -4.30 7.31
CA PRO A 203 0.87 -5.48 6.82
C PRO A 203 1.48 -5.29 5.44
N ARG A 204 0.97 -4.36 4.62
CA ARG A 204 1.56 -4.06 3.29
C ARG A 204 2.85 -3.24 3.40
N LEU A 205 2.92 -2.34 4.37
CA LEU A 205 4.12 -1.55 4.66
C LEU A 205 5.09 -2.27 5.60
N ASN A 206 4.70 -3.41 6.17
CA ASN A 206 5.47 -4.11 7.19
C ASN A 206 5.85 -3.19 8.38
N LEU A 207 4.87 -2.41 8.85
CA LEU A 207 5.00 -1.52 9.99
C LEU A 207 4.05 -1.94 11.12
N THR A 208 4.54 -1.93 12.35
CA THR A 208 3.79 -2.32 13.54
C THR A 208 4.05 -1.33 14.67
N PHE A 209 2.96 -0.86 15.27
CA PHE A 209 2.98 0.09 16.37
C PHE A 209 2.26 -0.48 17.59
N ASP A 210 2.92 -0.50 18.74
CA ASP A 210 2.30 -0.86 20.01
C ASP A 210 2.03 0.42 20.81
N GLN A 211 0.77 0.67 21.11
CA GLN A 211 0.29 1.75 21.96
C GLN A 211 0.12 1.24 23.40
N THR A 212 0.84 1.90 24.30
CA THR A 212 0.63 1.86 25.75
C THR A 212 0.07 3.20 26.22
N ASP A 213 -0.24 3.33 27.50
CA ASP A 213 -0.76 4.58 28.08
C ASP A 213 0.21 5.78 27.91
N GLN A 214 1.50 5.52 27.76
CA GLN A 214 2.54 6.55 27.74
C GLN A 214 2.94 6.97 26.33
N ALA A 215 3.04 6.02 25.40
CA ALA A 215 3.59 6.24 24.07
C ALA A 215 3.11 5.20 23.06
N ILE A 216 3.26 5.55 21.78
CA ILE A 216 3.04 4.63 20.67
C ILE A 216 4.41 4.27 20.10
N SER A 217 4.90 3.08 20.43
CA SER A 217 6.23 2.61 20.04
C SER A 217 6.20 1.88 18.70
N SER A 218 7.22 2.05 17.86
CA SER A 218 7.40 1.25 16.65
C SER A 218 8.18 -0.03 16.97
N LYS A 219 7.79 -1.16 16.37
CA LYS A 219 8.53 -2.42 16.47
C LYS A 219 9.75 -2.47 15.56
N GLU A 220 9.62 -1.91 14.36
CA GLU A 220 10.67 -1.94 13.34
C GLU A 220 11.79 -0.94 13.65
N PHE A 221 11.44 0.18 14.30
CA PHE A 221 12.39 1.20 14.73
C PHE A 221 12.54 1.19 16.25
N ALA A 222 13.38 0.30 16.76
CA ALA A 222 13.64 0.19 18.20
C ALA A 222 14.07 1.53 18.81
N GLY A 223 13.43 1.92 19.92
CA GLY A 223 13.66 3.19 20.60
C GLY A 223 12.90 4.39 20.01
N PHE A 224 12.22 4.23 18.86
CA PHE A 224 11.39 5.27 18.27
C PHE A 224 9.92 5.11 18.66
N SER A 225 9.30 6.25 18.93
CA SER A 225 7.88 6.38 19.20
C SER A 225 7.25 7.40 18.25
N MET A 226 5.95 7.26 17.99
CA MET A 226 5.21 8.21 17.18
C MET A 226 5.15 9.56 17.90
N ARG A 227 5.56 10.65 17.22
CA ARG A 227 5.49 11.98 17.81
C ARG A 227 4.02 12.37 18.06
N LYS A 228 3.74 13.03 19.18
CA LYS A 228 2.39 13.56 19.49
C LYS A 228 1.88 14.54 18.44
N CYS A 229 2.74 15.42 17.96
CA CYS A 229 2.47 16.32 16.84
C CYS A 229 2.99 15.72 15.52
N GLN A 230 2.09 15.40 14.59
CA GLN A 230 2.42 14.81 13.29
C GLN A 230 2.53 15.87 12.19
N THR A 231 3.17 17.01 12.49
CA THR A 231 3.44 18.07 11.52
C THR A 231 4.94 18.35 11.43
N LEU A 232 5.42 18.57 10.21
CA LEU A 232 6.79 19.01 9.95
C LEU A 232 6.81 20.55 9.92
N GLU A 233 7.35 21.17 10.96
CA GLU A 233 7.43 22.63 11.05
C GLU A 233 8.45 23.19 10.06
N GLY A 234 8.07 24.06 9.11
CA GLY A 234 9.04 24.78 8.28
C GLY A 234 9.64 24.00 7.10
N THR A 235 9.03 22.87 6.72
CA THR A 235 9.38 22.13 5.50
C THR A 235 8.18 21.33 4.97
N LEU A 236 8.07 21.15 3.65
CA LEU A 236 7.05 20.32 2.99
C LEU A 236 5.60 20.76 3.33
N TYR A 237 5.32 22.06 3.18
CA TYR A 237 4.00 22.60 3.46
C TYR A 237 2.90 21.94 2.61
N GLY A 238 1.79 21.58 3.26
CA GLY A 238 0.64 20.95 2.59
C GLY A 238 0.77 19.44 2.36
N VAL A 239 1.96 18.88 2.56
CA VAL A 239 2.18 17.43 2.56
C VAL A 239 1.71 16.87 3.89
N ASN A 240 0.83 15.88 3.83
CA ASN A 240 0.30 15.16 4.98
C ASN A 240 0.63 13.66 4.95
N SER A 241 1.08 13.14 3.81
CA SER A 241 1.34 11.71 3.59
C SER A 241 2.61 11.21 4.27
N TYR A 242 2.75 11.37 5.59
CA TYR A 242 3.90 10.89 6.33
C TYR A 242 3.59 10.56 7.79
N ILE A 243 4.49 9.81 8.42
CA ILE A 243 4.52 9.58 9.86
C ILE A 243 5.86 10.07 10.41
N VAL A 244 5.80 10.86 11.49
CA VAL A 244 6.98 11.34 12.21
C VAL A 244 7.21 10.48 13.45
N LEU A 245 8.38 9.88 13.52
CA LEU A 245 8.89 9.14 14.65
C LEU A 245 9.93 9.96 15.40
N GLU A 246 10.01 9.76 16.71
CA GLU A 246 10.94 10.43 17.61
C GLU A 246 11.50 9.45 18.65
N CYS A 247 12.81 9.53 18.85
CA CYS A 247 13.53 8.83 19.92
C CYS A 247 13.79 9.78 21.10
N SER A 248 14.09 9.23 22.28
CA SER A 248 14.40 9.98 23.51
C SER A 248 15.44 11.09 23.30
N ASP A 249 16.40 10.87 22.39
CA ASP A 249 17.50 11.78 22.08
C ASP A 249 17.10 12.92 21.13
N ARG A 250 15.79 13.16 20.94
CA ARG A 250 15.20 14.09 19.96
C ARG A 250 15.59 13.81 18.51
N HIS A 251 16.07 12.61 18.24
CA HIS A 251 16.26 12.12 16.89
C HIS A 251 14.92 11.85 16.24
N GLN A 252 14.75 12.35 15.01
CA GLN A 252 13.48 12.26 14.31
C GLN A 252 13.67 11.52 12.99
N LYS A 253 12.74 10.61 12.70
CA LYS A 253 12.63 9.90 11.43
C LYS A 253 11.27 10.21 10.81
N VAL A 254 11.25 10.44 9.50
CA VAL A 254 10.02 10.66 8.74
C VAL A 254 9.84 9.49 7.80
N LEU A 255 8.71 8.80 7.92
CA LEU A 255 8.31 7.72 7.04
C LEU A 255 7.33 8.25 6.01
N VAL A 256 7.61 8.05 4.73
CA VAL A 256 6.76 8.50 3.62
C VAL A 256 6.48 7.31 2.70
N PRO A 257 5.23 7.01 2.32
CA PRO A 257 4.93 5.90 1.43
C PRO A 257 5.59 6.10 0.05
N SER A 258 5.93 5.01 -0.64
CA SER A 258 6.72 5.05 -1.88
C SER A 258 5.89 5.32 -3.16
N GLY A 259 4.64 5.72 -3.01
CA GLY A 259 3.68 5.92 -4.10
C GLY A 259 4.03 7.06 -5.06
N GLY A 260 3.13 7.32 -6.00
CA GLY A 260 3.23 8.50 -6.88
C GLY A 260 2.87 9.77 -6.11
N ILE A 261 3.56 10.86 -6.39
CA ILE A 261 3.39 12.15 -5.72
C ILE A 261 2.40 12.98 -6.54
N GLY A 262 1.27 13.31 -5.92
CA GLY A 262 0.24 14.15 -6.50
C GLY A 262 0.57 15.65 -6.46
N ARG A 263 -0.25 16.46 -7.14
CA ARG A 263 -0.14 17.92 -7.06
C ARG A 263 -0.45 18.38 -5.63
N GLY A 264 0.46 19.14 -5.02
CA GLY A 264 0.40 19.51 -3.59
C GLY A 264 1.22 18.59 -2.67
N GLY A 265 1.95 17.62 -3.23
CA GLY A 265 2.96 16.82 -2.55
C GLY A 265 2.46 15.67 -1.69
N ASN A 266 1.15 15.44 -1.65
CA ASN A 266 0.60 14.22 -1.06
C ASN A 266 0.86 13.02 -1.96
N VAL A 267 1.22 11.90 -1.35
CA VAL A 267 1.48 10.64 -2.02
C VAL A 267 0.16 9.88 -2.21
N GLU A 268 -0.05 9.37 -3.40
CA GLU A 268 -1.21 8.55 -3.76
C GLU A 268 -1.16 7.20 -3.03
N ILE A 269 -2.23 6.91 -2.28
CA ILE A 269 -2.38 5.68 -1.53
C ILE A 269 -3.10 4.64 -2.40
N LEU A 270 -2.45 3.50 -2.63
CA LEU A 270 -2.97 2.44 -3.49
C LEU A 270 -4.08 1.63 -2.79
N ASN A 271 -5.29 1.63 -3.34
CA ASN A 271 -6.46 0.96 -2.77
C ASN A 271 -6.68 -0.50 -3.23
N HIS A 272 -5.63 -1.20 -3.66
CA HIS A 272 -5.73 -2.60 -4.11
C HIS A 272 -4.89 -3.56 -3.26
N TRP A 273 -5.42 -4.73 -2.91
CA TRP A 273 -4.77 -5.64 -1.93
C TRP A 273 -3.42 -6.21 -2.40
N GLN A 274 -3.19 -6.29 -3.72
CA GLN A 274 -1.92 -6.73 -4.33
C GLN A 274 -0.88 -5.61 -4.45
N ALA A 275 -1.20 -4.39 -4.00
CA ALA A 275 -0.28 -3.28 -4.08
C ALA A 275 0.99 -3.59 -3.32
N HIS A 276 2.12 -3.42 -4.00
CA HIS A 276 3.41 -3.40 -3.34
C HIS A 276 3.59 -2.01 -2.73
N CYS A 277 3.27 -1.89 -1.44
CA CYS A 277 3.45 -0.65 -0.70
C CYS A 277 4.83 -0.67 -0.05
N GLY A 278 5.69 0.27 -0.43
CA GLY A 278 6.94 0.55 0.26
C GLY A 278 6.85 1.88 1.00
N TYR A 279 7.92 2.22 1.72
CA TYR A 279 8.10 3.54 2.29
C TYR A 279 9.58 3.94 2.23
N TYR A 280 9.82 5.25 2.13
CA TYR A 280 11.13 5.85 2.29
C TYR A 280 11.28 6.39 3.71
N ILE A 281 12.53 6.37 4.19
CA ILE A 281 12.89 6.85 5.51
C ILE A 281 13.78 8.08 5.32
N TYR A 282 13.39 9.18 5.95
CA TYR A 282 14.19 10.40 5.99
C TYR A 282 14.60 10.73 7.41
N ASP A 283 15.90 10.88 7.62
CA ASP A 283 16.45 11.35 8.89
C ASP A 283 16.39 12.88 8.95
N VAL A 284 15.92 13.41 10.08
CA VAL A 284 15.98 14.86 10.32
C VAL A 284 17.34 15.20 10.91
N HIS A 285 18.10 16.05 10.22
CA HIS A 285 19.39 16.50 10.69
C HIS A 285 19.23 17.29 12.01
N ARG A 286 19.93 16.88 13.08
CA ARG A 286 19.77 17.47 14.43
C ARG A 286 19.93 19.00 14.47
N ARG A 287 20.92 19.54 13.75
CA ARG A 287 21.24 20.99 13.75
C ARG A 287 20.40 21.82 12.76
N PHE A 288 20.30 21.37 11.52
CA PHE A 288 19.68 22.14 10.44
C PHE A 288 18.20 21.83 10.25
N GLY A 289 17.70 20.71 10.78
CA GLY A 289 16.31 20.28 10.60
C GLY A 289 15.98 19.77 9.19
N ASN A 290 17.00 19.61 8.33
CA ASN A 290 16.87 19.15 6.95
C ASN A 290 16.57 17.65 6.89
N LEU A 291 15.77 17.24 5.90
CA LEU A 291 15.50 15.84 5.62
C LEU A 291 16.65 15.23 4.80
N ILE A 292 17.17 14.10 5.28
CA ILE A 292 18.27 13.37 4.67
C ILE A 292 17.75 12.00 4.23
N ALA A 293 17.89 11.71 2.94
CA ALA A 293 17.59 10.40 2.37
C ALA A 293 18.88 9.57 2.22
N THR A 294 18.78 8.29 2.56
CA THR A 294 19.92 7.36 2.55
C THR A 294 20.29 6.92 1.13
N ASN A 295 19.30 6.57 0.31
CA ASN A 295 19.46 6.05 -1.04
C ASN A 295 19.14 7.07 -2.14
N ARG A 296 19.64 6.83 -3.36
CA ARG A 296 19.34 7.66 -4.56
C ARG A 296 17.84 7.73 -4.84
N GLU A 297 17.16 6.59 -4.82
CA GLU A 297 15.71 6.51 -5.05
C GLU A 297 14.91 7.39 -4.06
N GLY A 298 15.23 7.32 -2.76
CA GLY A 298 14.60 8.15 -1.74
C GLY A 298 14.97 9.63 -1.88
N ARG A 299 16.19 9.97 -2.35
CA ARG A 299 16.55 11.37 -2.65
C ARG A 299 15.72 11.92 -3.81
N LEU A 300 15.53 11.15 -4.87
CA LEU A 300 14.69 11.52 -6.01
C LEU A 300 13.22 11.68 -5.56
N HIS A 301 12.73 10.75 -4.74
CA HIS A 301 11.39 10.87 -4.16
C HIS A 301 11.24 12.13 -3.30
N LEU A 302 12.21 12.41 -2.42
CA LEU A 302 12.23 13.63 -1.61
C LEU A 302 12.29 14.90 -2.47
N ALA A 303 13.07 14.88 -3.56
CA ALA A 303 13.09 15.97 -4.52
C ALA A 303 11.71 16.19 -5.17
N GLY A 304 10.99 15.11 -5.48
CA GLY A 304 9.61 15.17 -5.98
C GLY A 304 8.64 15.78 -4.98
N LEU A 305 8.77 15.45 -3.69
CA LEU A 305 7.97 16.06 -2.61
C LEU A 305 8.23 17.56 -2.55
N TYR A 306 9.49 17.98 -2.55
CA TYR A 306 9.85 19.40 -2.56
C TYR A 306 9.40 20.13 -3.83
N ALA A 307 9.48 19.49 -5.00
CA ALA A 307 9.05 20.08 -6.26
C ALA A 307 7.53 20.33 -6.29
N SER A 308 6.75 19.33 -5.84
CA SER A 308 5.29 19.36 -5.83
C SER A 308 4.70 20.19 -4.70
N SER A 309 5.37 20.29 -3.55
CA SER A 309 4.97 21.15 -2.43
C SER A 309 5.56 22.55 -2.51
N SER A 310 6.39 22.86 -3.53
CA SER A 310 7.06 24.14 -3.61
C SER A 310 6.05 25.28 -3.81
N SER A 311 6.35 26.40 -3.18
CA SER A 311 5.79 27.70 -3.51
C SER A 311 6.92 28.65 -3.91
N TYR A 312 6.58 29.88 -4.29
CA TYR A 312 7.58 30.95 -4.50
C TYR A 312 8.20 31.44 -3.17
N MET A 313 7.69 30.98 -2.02
CA MET A 313 8.24 31.30 -0.72
C MET A 313 9.33 30.32 -0.32
N SER A 314 10.36 30.83 0.35
CA SER A 314 11.41 30.00 0.95
C SER A 314 10.87 29.15 2.09
N GLU A 315 11.31 27.90 2.15
CA GLU A 315 11.06 27.00 3.26
C GLU A 315 11.80 27.52 4.50
N PRO A 316 11.13 27.82 5.64
CA PRO A 316 11.78 28.42 6.80
C PRO A 316 12.94 27.63 7.38
N ARG A 317 12.94 26.29 7.28
CA ARG A 317 14.08 25.47 7.70
C ARG A 317 15.30 25.60 6.79
N LEU A 318 15.07 25.80 5.49
CA LEU A 318 16.11 25.72 4.46
C LEU A 318 16.52 27.10 3.93
N SER A 319 15.73 28.13 4.25
CA SER A 319 15.82 29.50 3.71
C SER A 319 15.90 29.55 2.18
N LYS A 320 15.39 28.51 1.51
CA LYS A 320 15.44 28.31 0.06
C LYS A 320 14.08 27.82 -0.43
N PRO A 321 13.67 28.17 -1.65
CA PRO A 321 12.48 27.57 -2.28
C PRO A 321 12.63 26.05 -2.41
N GLY A 322 11.50 25.33 -2.33
CA GLY A 322 11.46 23.87 -2.45
C GLY A 322 12.08 23.37 -3.76
N THR A 323 11.83 24.04 -4.88
CA THR A 323 12.43 23.70 -6.19
C THR A 323 13.95 23.80 -6.21
N THR A 324 14.55 24.78 -5.52
CA THR A 324 16.01 24.91 -5.40
C THR A 324 16.60 23.76 -4.59
N VAL A 325 15.90 23.34 -3.54
CA VAL A 325 16.29 22.18 -2.71
C VAL A 325 16.16 20.89 -3.52
N ALA A 326 15.05 20.72 -4.25
CA ALA A 326 14.84 19.60 -5.15
C ALA A 326 15.96 19.50 -6.20
N THR A 327 16.37 20.63 -6.78
CA THR A 327 17.47 20.67 -7.77
C THR A 327 18.79 20.20 -7.17
N ALA A 328 19.09 20.62 -5.93
CA ALA A 328 20.27 20.15 -5.23
C ALA A 328 20.23 18.65 -4.91
N LEU A 329 19.06 18.13 -4.51
CA LEU A 329 18.87 16.70 -4.24
C LEU A 329 19.01 15.84 -5.51
N VAL A 330 18.42 16.28 -6.61
CA VAL A 330 18.57 15.63 -7.92
C VAL A 330 20.04 15.62 -8.33
N ARG A 331 20.74 16.76 -8.26
CA ARG A 331 22.18 16.83 -8.55
C ARG A 331 23.02 15.86 -7.72
N GLN A 332 22.68 15.65 -6.44
CA GLN A 332 23.35 14.68 -5.56
C GLN A 332 23.09 13.20 -5.91
N CYS A 333 22.18 12.92 -6.85
CA CYS A 333 21.92 11.58 -7.35
C CYS A 333 22.82 11.20 -8.54
N TRP A 334 23.55 12.16 -9.11
CA TRP A 334 24.49 11.89 -10.20
C TRP A 334 25.68 11.07 -9.69
N THR A 335 25.91 9.94 -10.35
CA THR A 335 27.08 9.06 -10.16
C THR A 335 27.51 8.53 -11.53
N ASN A 336 28.69 7.90 -11.60
CA ASN A 336 29.19 7.26 -12.82
C ASN A 336 28.52 5.92 -13.14
N GLU A 337 27.38 5.61 -12.52
CA GLU A 337 26.64 4.36 -12.72
C GLU A 337 25.31 4.61 -13.46
N PRO A 338 24.82 3.64 -14.26
CA PRO A 338 23.50 3.73 -14.86
C PRO A 338 22.42 3.74 -13.77
N LEU A 339 21.38 4.55 -13.97
CA LEU A 339 20.20 4.57 -13.10
C LEU A 339 19.43 3.24 -13.24
N SER A 340 18.98 2.70 -12.12
CA SER A 340 18.02 1.60 -12.09
C SER A 340 16.66 2.02 -12.66
N ALA A 341 15.84 1.05 -13.10
CA ALA A 341 14.50 1.33 -13.62
C ALA A 341 13.59 2.09 -12.63
N ARG A 342 13.77 1.86 -11.31
CA ARG A 342 13.04 2.58 -10.26
C ARG A 342 13.47 4.03 -10.14
N GLU A 343 14.78 4.27 -10.15
CA GLU A 343 15.34 5.64 -10.12
C GLU A 343 14.96 6.42 -11.37
N GLN A 344 15.00 5.78 -12.55
CA GLN A 344 14.52 6.35 -13.82
C GLN A 344 13.05 6.79 -13.72
N THR A 345 12.17 5.90 -13.23
CA THR A 345 10.76 6.20 -13.03
C THR A 345 10.56 7.41 -12.10
N LYS A 346 11.30 7.46 -10.99
CA LYS A 346 11.24 8.58 -10.04
C LYS A 346 11.79 9.88 -10.63
N LEU A 347 12.83 9.82 -11.46
CA LEU A 347 13.37 11.01 -12.13
C LEU A 347 12.36 11.61 -13.11
N ILE A 348 11.64 10.76 -13.86
CA ILE A 348 10.55 11.18 -14.75
C ILE A 348 9.41 11.82 -13.95
N GLU A 349 9.05 11.23 -12.82
CA GLU A 349 8.04 11.78 -11.91
C GLU A 349 8.43 13.18 -11.41
N VAL A 350 9.68 13.37 -10.98
CA VAL A 350 10.20 14.69 -10.56
C VAL A 350 10.12 15.69 -11.71
N SER A 351 10.52 15.30 -12.92
CA SER A 351 10.46 16.16 -14.11
C SER A 351 9.04 16.65 -14.39
N LYS A 352 8.04 15.76 -14.30
CA LYS A 352 6.61 16.08 -14.47
C LYS A 352 6.09 17.02 -13.38
N LEU A 353 6.64 16.94 -12.17
CA LEU A 353 6.29 17.81 -11.03
C LEU A 353 7.05 19.15 -11.03
N SER A 354 8.02 19.34 -11.94
CA SER A 354 8.87 20.53 -12.03
C SER A 354 8.21 21.68 -12.77
N TYR A 355 6.94 21.99 -12.48
CA TYR A 355 6.20 23.03 -13.20
C TYR A 355 6.61 24.47 -12.80
N LEU A 356 7.22 24.65 -11.62
CA LEU A 356 7.66 25.96 -11.11
C LEU A 356 9.12 26.31 -11.41
N SER A 357 9.92 25.36 -11.91
CA SER A 357 11.34 25.58 -12.14
C SER A 357 11.82 24.86 -13.39
N CYS A 358 12.17 25.65 -14.41
CA CYS A 358 12.84 25.16 -15.61
C CYS A 358 14.19 24.49 -15.28
N THR A 359 14.97 25.05 -14.35
CA THR A 359 16.25 24.49 -13.92
C THR A 359 16.13 23.05 -13.42
N LEU A 360 15.10 22.75 -12.62
CA LEU A 360 14.88 21.39 -12.12
C LEU A 360 14.57 20.41 -13.25
N ARG A 361 13.77 20.84 -14.24
CA ARG A 361 13.44 20.03 -15.42
C ARG A 361 14.67 19.76 -16.30
N LEU A 362 15.49 20.78 -16.53
CA LEU A 362 16.76 20.66 -17.25
C LEU A 362 17.73 19.74 -16.51
N MET A 363 17.82 19.87 -15.18
CA MET A 363 18.64 19.00 -14.34
C MET A 363 18.22 17.53 -14.44
N CYS A 364 16.91 17.25 -14.46
CA CYS A 364 16.42 15.88 -14.66
C CYS A 364 16.85 15.32 -16.03
N SER A 365 16.76 16.14 -17.08
CA SER A 365 17.19 15.77 -18.44
C SER A 365 18.70 15.51 -18.50
N TRP A 366 19.49 16.32 -17.81
CA TRP A 366 20.93 16.15 -17.73
C TRP A 366 21.34 14.84 -17.03
N ILE A 367 20.73 14.54 -15.89
CA ILE A 367 21.04 13.30 -15.16
C ILE A 367 20.63 12.08 -15.99
N TRP A 368 19.49 12.15 -16.68
CA TRP A 368 19.06 11.10 -17.60
C TRP A 368 20.08 10.86 -18.72
N GLN A 369 20.49 11.91 -19.42
CA GLN A 369 21.44 11.83 -20.54
C GLN A 369 22.83 11.38 -20.08
N SER A 370 23.33 11.94 -18.98
CA SER A 370 24.64 11.58 -18.41
C SER A 370 24.67 10.15 -17.88
N SER A 371 23.60 9.65 -17.28
CA SER A 371 23.54 8.26 -16.85
C SER A 371 23.49 7.29 -18.04
N ASN A 372 22.75 7.65 -19.08
CA ASN A 372 22.67 6.83 -20.31
C ASN A 372 23.96 6.87 -21.14
N SER A 373 24.73 7.97 -21.10
CA SER A 373 25.98 8.07 -21.85
C SER A 373 27.08 7.14 -21.31
N VAL A 374 27.01 6.74 -20.04
CA VAL A 374 27.97 5.82 -19.41
C VAL A 374 27.48 4.36 -19.48
N ARG A 375 26.25 4.13 -19.93
CA ARG A 375 25.61 2.80 -19.96
C ARG A 375 26.39 1.78 -20.78
N PHE A 376 27.10 2.19 -21.83
CA PHE A 376 27.92 1.29 -22.65
C PHE A 376 29.06 0.60 -21.87
N LEU A 377 29.47 1.14 -20.72
CA LEU A 377 30.48 0.54 -19.85
C LEU A 377 29.92 -0.61 -18.99
N TYR A 378 28.59 -0.73 -18.90
CA TYR A 378 27.92 -1.69 -18.05
C TYR A 378 27.22 -2.74 -18.92
N THR A 379 27.81 -3.93 -18.98
CA THR A 379 27.49 -5.05 -19.89
C THR A 379 26.23 -5.85 -19.52
N GLU A 380 25.22 -5.27 -18.84
CA GLU A 380 24.03 -6.03 -18.42
C GLU A 380 22.68 -5.47 -18.92
N ASP A 381 21.77 -6.43 -19.04
CA ASP A 381 20.49 -6.53 -19.75
C ASP A 381 19.76 -5.28 -20.26
N PRO A 382 19.05 -5.40 -21.40
CA PRO A 382 18.13 -4.37 -21.86
C PRO A 382 17.04 -4.16 -20.80
N GLN A 383 17.18 -3.10 -20.01
CA GLN A 383 16.08 -2.63 -19.15
C GLN A 383 14.83 -2.37 -20.00
N PRO A 384 13.63 -2.59 -19.42
CA PRO A 384 12.37 -2.27 -20.10
C PRO A 384 12.41 -0.85 -20.66
N SER A 385 11.75 -0.63 -21.79
CA SER A 385 11.63 0.68 -22.44
C SER A 385 10.94 1.68 -21.51
N VAL A 386 11.72 2.39 -20.70
CA VAL A 386 11.23 3.51 -19.88
C VAL A 386 11.10 4.73 -20.80
N GLU A 387 10.07 5.54 -20.57
CA GLU A 387 9.84 6.83 -21.25
C GLU A 387 11.12 7.67 -21.23
N SER A 388 11.59 8.13 -22.40
CA SER A 388 12.79 8.95 -22.49
C SER A 388 12.54 10.34 -21.93
N LEU A 389 13.52 10.87 -21.18
CA LEU A 389 13.50 12.27 -20.78
C LEU A 389 14.26 13.10 -21.83
N ASP A 390 13.52 13.57 -22.83
CA ASP A 390 14.06 14.47 -23.85
C ASP A 390 14.19 15.90 -23.30
N LEU A 391 15.08 16.67 -23.91
CA LEU A 391 15.31 18.06 -23.53
C LEU A 391 14.06 18.90 -23.84
N ASP A 392 13.48 19.52 -22.82
CA ASP A 392 12.33 20.40 -22.98
C ASP A 392 12.77 21.78 -23.47
N PHE A 393 12.56 22.06 -24.77
CA PHE A 393 12.91 23.33 -25.40
C PHE A 393 12.22 24.54 -24.76
N LEU A 394 11.02 24.39 -24.20
CA LEU A 394 10.34 25.49 -23.51
C LEU A 394 11.04 25.82 -22.19
N ALA A 395 11.52 24.80 -21.47
CA ALA A 395 12.32 25.01 -20.26
C ALA A 395 13.67 25.66 -20.58
N VAL A 396 14.27 25.35 -21.73
CA VAL A 396 15.51 26.00 -22.20
C VAL A 396 15.27 27.49 -22.49
N ASP A 397 14.19 27.82 -23.20
CA ASP A 397 13.85 29.21 -23.50
C ASP A 397 13.56 30.01 -22.22
N GLU A 398 12.77 29.44 -21.30
CA GLU A 398 12.50 30.04 -19.98
C GLU A 398 13.79 30.25 -19.17
N TYR A 399 14.72 29.28 -19.21
CA TYR A 399 16.02 29.37 -18.54
C TYR A 399 16.87 30.54 -19.07
N PHE A 400 16.88 30.76 -20.39
CA PHE A 400 17.62 31.89 -20.97
C PHE A 400 16.95 33.24 -20.71
N GLN A 401 15.62 33.29 -20.71
CA GLN A 401 14.86 34.53 -20.54
C GLN A 401 14.78 35.01 -19.09
N ASN A 402 14.78 34.10 -18.11
CA ASN A 402 14.58 34.46 -16.71
C ASN A 402 15.91 34.66 -15.97
N PRO A 403 16.32 35.88 -15.60
CA PRO A 403 17.58 36.10 -14.89
C PRO A 403 17.57 35.56 -13.45
N TYR A 404 16.39 35.33 -12.87
CA TYR A 404 16.23 34.92 -11.47
C TYR A 404 16.16 33.39 -11.28
N THR A 405 16.17 32.61 -12.36
CA THR A 405 16.20 31.15 -12.24
C THR A 405 17.53 30.69 -11.67
N PRO A 406 17.55 29.73 -10.73
CA PRO A 406 18.79 29.12 -10.27
C PRO A 406 19.61 28.62 -11.45
N ARG A 407 20.88 29.04 -11.54
CA ARG A 407 21.74 28.67 -12.66
C ARG A 407 22.33 27.26 -12.48
N LEU A 408 22.44 26.57 -13.60
CA LEU A 408 23.22 25.35 -13.74
C LEU A 408 24.72 25.69 -13.60
N LEU A 409 25.52 24.68 -13.26
CA LEU A 409 26.96 24.84 -13.23
C LEU A 409 27.50 24.98 -14.67
N PRO A 410 28.63 25.67 -14.91
CA PRO A 410 29.10 25.93 -16.27
C PRO A 410 29.29 24.67 -17.14
N TYR A 411 29.73 23.55 -16.54
CA TYR A 411 29.86 22.28 -17.26
C TYR A 411 28.50 21.62 -17.55
N GLU A 412 27.51 21.82 -16.67
CA GLU A 412 26.13 21.34 -16.87
C GLU A 412 25.48 22.11 -18.03
N GLU A 413 25.65 23.44 -18.08
CA GLU A 413 25.19 24.28 -19.20
C GLU A 413 25.85 23.89 -20.51
N LEU A 414 27.17 23.72 -20.52
CA LEU A 414 27.90 23.35 -21.73
C LEU A 414 27.43 22.00 -22.29
N LEU A 415 27.21 21.00 -21.43
CA LEU A 415 26.78 19.67 -21.84
C LEU A 415 25.32 19.64 -22.32
N LEU A 416 24.42 20.37 -21.64
CA LEU A 416 22.99 20.39 -21.99
C LEU A 416 22.65 21.31 -23.15
N LEU A 417 23.23 22.51 -23.15
CA LEU A 417 22.81 23.63 -23.98
C LEU A 417 23.83 23.93 -25.10
N GLY A 418 25.03 23.35 -25.03
CA GLY A 418 26.12 23.62 -25.99
C GLY A 418 26.77 25.00 -25.84
N THR A 419 26.27 25.84 -24.94
CA THR A 419 26.75 27.20 -24.70
C THR A 419 26.75 27.51 -23.21
N VAL A 420 27.78 28.21 -22.73
CA VAL A 420 27.84 28.75 -21.36
C VAL A 420 27.38 30.19 -21.40
N GLN A 421 26.38 30.56 -20.60
CA GLN A 421 26.03 31.97 -20.46
C GLN A 421 27.06 32.66 -19.54
N PRO A 422 27.55 33.87 -19.88
CA PRO A 422 28.37 34.62 -18.95
C PRO A 422 27.53 34.95 -17.71
N CYS A 423 27.98 34.52 -16.53
CA CYS A 423 27.38 34.92 -15.26
C CYS A 423 27.35 36.45 -15.20
N ILE A 424 26.16 37.05 -15.32
CA ILE A 424 25.99 38.44 -14.93
C ILE A 424 26.09 38.43 -13.41
N PRO A 425 27.10 39.09 -12.80
CA PRO A 425 27.21 39.14 -11.35
C PRO A 425 25.91 39.72 -10.81
N ALA A 426 25.30 39.02 -9.84
CA ALA A 426 24.19 39.57 -9.09
C ALA A 426 24.61 40.94 -8.57
N VAL A 427 23.93 41.99 -9.03
CA VAL A 427 24.17 43.34 -8.54
C VAL A 427 24.03 43.28 -7.01
N PRO A 428 25.04 43.73 -6.24
CA PRO A 428 24.90 43.79 -4.79
C PRO A 428 23.66 44.62 -4.48
N LEU A 429 22.78 44.10 -3.62
CA LEU A 429 21.75 44.91 -3.00
C LEU A 429 22.45 45.92 -2.07
N GLU A 430 22.99 46.99 -2.65
CA GLU A 430 23.39 48.18 -1.92
C GLU A 430 22.13 48.81 -1.32
N GLY A 431 22.03 48.70 0.01
CA GLY A 431 21.34 49.61 0.90
C GLY A 431 20.02 50.21 0.39
N TYR A 432 18.94 49.43 0.43
CA TYR A 432 17.63 50.03 0.65
C TYR A 432 17.60 50.60 2.07
N LYS A 433 18.01 51.86 2.20
CA LYS A 433 17.65 52.68 3.36
C LYS A 433 16.13 52.69 3.44
N ASP A 434 15.61 52.32 4.60
CA ASP A 434 14.21 52.45 4.98
C ASP A 434 13.64 53.79 4.51
N LYS A 435 12.78 53.74 3.49
CA LYS A 435 11.72 54.72 3.34
C LYS A 435 10.46 54.07 3.89
N PRO A 436 9.77 54.71 4.86
CA PRO A 436 8.50 54.19 5.32
C PRO A 436 7.54 54.15 4.13
N MET A 437 7.14 52.93 3.76
CA MET A 437 6.18 52.68 2.71
C MET A 437 4.84 53.22 3.20
N VAL A 438 4.40 54.33 2.63
CA VAL A 438 3.07 54.88 2.87
C VAL A 438 2.06 53.88 2.31
N CYS A 439 1.43 53.10 3.19
CA CYS A 439 0.33 52.21 2.86
C CYS A 439 -0.88 53.02 2.37
N HIS A 440 -1.03 53.17 1.06
CA HIS A 440 -2.31 53.56 0.47
C HIS A 440 -3.20 52.33 0.28
N SER A 441 -4.22 52.25 1.14
CA SER A 441 -5.62 51.85 0.87
C SER A 441 -5.97 50.56 0.09
N TYR A 442 -5.04 49.64 -0.19
CA TYR A 442 -5.38 48.39 -0.89
C TYR A 442 -6.21 47.40 -0.03
N VAL A 443 -5.99 47.44 1.30
CA VAL A 443 -6.69 46.57 2.25
C VAL A 443 -8.16 46.97 2.41
N VAL A 444 -8.47 48.27 2.36
CA VAL A 444 -9.84 48.80 2.51
C VAL A 444 -10.71 48.47 1.29
N GLU A 445 -10.13 48.49 0.08
CA GLU A 445 -10.85 48.08 -1.14
C GLU A 445 -11.17 46.57 -1.13
N ILE A 446 -10.21 45.73 -0.73
CA ILE A 446 -10.43 44.27 -0.65
C ILE A 446 -11.45 43.93 0.45
N GLU A 447 -11.42 44.62 1.60
CA GLU A 447 -12.40 44.40 2.66
C GLU A 447 -13.82 44.82 2.24
N GLN A 448 -13.96 45.90 1.47
CA GLN A 448 -15.26 46.33 0.94
C GLN A 448 -15.80 45.38 -0.15
N VAL A 449 -14.93 44.83 -1.00
CA VAL A 449 -15.31 43.83 -2.02
C VAL A 449 -15.75 42.51 -1.37
N LEU A 450 -15.07 42.08 -0.31
CA LEU A 450 -15.45 40.88 0.44
C LEU A 450 -16.75 41.06 1.25
N ARG A 451 -17.00 42.26 1.80
CA ARG A 451 -18.26 42.56 2.49
C ARG A 451 -19.46 42.63 1.54
N ARG A 452 -19.30 43.12 0.30
CA ARG A 452 -20.38 43.10 -0.71
C ARG A 452 -20.73 41.67 -1.17
N ARG A 453 -19.72 40.81 -1.37
CA ARG A 453 -19.94 39.39 -1.75
C ARG A 453 -20.65 38.58 -0.67
N ASN A 454 -20.36 38.83 0.61
CA ASN A 454 -20.99 38.09 1.71
C ASN A 454 -22.45 38.49 1.99
N ILE A 455 -22.87 39.69 1.57
CA ILE A 455 -24.26 40.16 1.70
C ILE A 455 -25.14 39.57 0.57
N GLU A 456 -24.59 39.35 -0.62
CA GLU A 456 -25.31 38.73 -1.75
C GLU A 456 -25.50 37.21 -1.59
N THR A 457 -24.57 36.49 -0.96
CA THR A 457 -24.68 35.04 -0.76
C THR A 457 -25.62 34.61 0.37
N ASN A 458 -25.98 35.52 1.28
CA ASN A 458 -26.87 35.22 2.42
C ASN A 458 -28.36 35.50 2.17
N ALA A 459 -28.72 36.07 1.01
CA ALA A 459 -30.12 36.30 0.63
C ALA A 459 -30.78 35.13 -0.15
N ASN A 460 -30.02 34.10 -0.55
CA ASN A 460 -30.48 33.09 -1.51
C ASN A 460 -30.38 31.62 -1.06
N LYS A 461 -30.50 31.33 0.24
CA LYS A 461 -30.73 29.96 0.73
C LYS A 461 -32.12 29.81 1.33
N LYS A 462 -33.14 29.70 0.46
CA LYS A 462 -34.40 29.03 0.82
C LYS A 462 -34.20 27.53 0.75
N SER A 463 -34.64 26.85 1.80
CA SER A 463 -34.62 25.41 1.99
C SER A 463 -35.29 24.66 0.83
N MET A 464 -34.56 23.70 0.28
CA MET A 464 -35.15 22.63 -0.55
C MET A 464 -35.04 21.32 0.23
N PRO A 465 -36.13 20.54 0.31
CA PRO A 465 -36.18 19.34 1.12
C PRO A 465 -35.40 18.19 0.49
N PHE A 466 -34.83 17.39 1.39
CA PHE A 466 -34.12 16.14 1.15
C PHE A 466 -34.95 15.15 0.29
N PRO A 467 -34.42 14.60 -0.81
CA PRO A 467 -35.06 13.50 -1.50
C PRO A 467 -34.48 12.17 -0.99
N LEU A 468 -35.28 11.42 -0.24
CA LEU A 468 -35.63 10.01 -0.50
C LEU A 468 -36.01 9.28 0.80
N LYS A 469 -37.28 8.88 0.82
CA LYS A 469 -37.91 7.96 1.76
C LYS A 469 -37.63 6.54 1.27
N TRP A 470 -37.12 5.66 2.14
CA TRP A 470 -37.13 4.22 1.92
C TRP A 470 -38.14 3.59 2.89
N LYS A 471 -39.23 3.05 2.32
CA LYS A 471 -40.22 2.22 3.02
C LYS A 471 -39.97 0.76 2.64
N ASN A 472 -39.88 -0.09 3.66
CA ASN A 472 -40.30 -1.49 3.74
C ASN A 472 -40.33 -2.33 2.45
N ALA A 473 -39.38 -3.26 2.34
CA ALA A 473 -39.50 -4.48 1.54
C ALA A 473 -39.12 -5.69 2.41
N THR A 474 -39.97 -6.00 3.39
CA THR A 474 -40.11 -7.34 3.94
C THR A 474 -41.37 -7.93 3.34
N GLN A 475 -41.23 -8.76 2.30
CA GLN A 475 -42.23 -9.74 1.84
C GLN A 475 -41.64 -10.46 0.62
N GLY A 476 -41.24 -11.72 0.80
CA GLY A 476 -40.74 -12.55 -0.31
C GLY A 476 -39.89 -13.76 0.05
N LEU A 477 -39.89 -14.21 1.31
CA LEU A 477 -39.23 -15.45 1.74
C LEU A 477 -40.11 -16.13 2.81
N GLU A 478 -41.34 -16.43 2.44
CA GLU A 478 -42.18 -17.45 3.09
C GLU A 478 -42.90 -18.25 1.99
N ALA A 479 -42.80 -19.58 2.11
CA ALA A 479 -43.52 -20.64 1.38
C ALA A 479 -43.22 -20.86 -0.13
N THR A 480 -42.38 -21.85 -0.44
CA THR A 480 -42.78 -23.11 -1.12
C THR A 480 -41.63 -24.11 -1.15
#